data_AF-A0A3B9SPN9-F1
#
_entry.id   AF-A0A3B9SPN9-F1
#
_cell.length_a   1.000
_cell.length_b   1.000
_cell.length_c   1.000
_cell.angle_alpha   90.00
_cell.angle_beta   90.00
_cell.angle_gamma   90.00
#
_symmetry.space_group_name_H-M   'P 1'
#
loop_
_entity.id
_entity.type
_entity.pdbx_description
1 polymer ?
#
loop_
_entity_poly.entity_id
_entity_poly.type
_entity_poly.pdbx_seq_one_letter_code
_entity_poly.pdbx_strand_id
1 'polypeptide(L)'
;MTYSVGLNATPATQSRLRTGGNRCSLSGMCVTCLDGCTGLCEVGRSAVRGKEVLYPQPFGQTTSAAQKKYPVDYSHFTILGTAVGAHGIDPDPDKAIFPAVDISTEAGANGELKLRLPIVIAAMGSTNVAANNWEHLAAGAAISGVGIVVGENV
;
A
#
# COMPACT_ATOMS: atom_id res chain seq x y z
N MET A 1 16.23 11.23 -7.82
CA MET A 1 15.21 11.60 -8.82
C MET A 1 13.94 10.83 -8.49
N THR A 2 12.89 11.50 -8.04
CA THR A 2 11.65 10.85 -7.62
C THR A 2 10.59 11.08 -8.68
N TYR A 3 10.03 10.02 -9.28
CA TYR A 3 8.95 10.09 -10.27
C TYR A 3 7.58 10.47 -9.67
N SER A 4 7.56 10.94 -8.42
CA SER A 4 6.34 11.27 -7.70
C SER A 4 5.76 12.60 -8.20
N VAL A 5 4.57 12.51 -8.80
CA VAL A 5 3.72 13.65 -9.09
C VAL A 5 3.13 14.15 -7.76
N GLY A 6 3.23 15.45 -7.46
CA GLY A 6 2.59 16.02 -6.27
C GLY A 6 3.33 15.77 -4.94
N LEU A 7 4.67 15.77 -4.93
CA LEU A 7 5.49 15.55 -3.73
C LEU A 7 5.09 16.36 -2.48
N ASN A 8 4.50 17.55 -2.64
CA ASN A 8 4.00 18.40 -1.55
C ASN A 8 2.53 18.79 -1.74
N ALA A 9 1.75 17.97 -2.45
CA ALA A 9 0.33 18.19 -2.69
C ALA A 9 -0.38 16.88 -3.01
N THR A 10 -1.25 16.45 -2.11
CA THR A 10 -2.07 15.25 -2.28
C THR A 10 -3.44 15.41 -1.63
N PRO A 11 -4.50 14.82 -2.24
CA PRO A 11 -5.80 14.68 -1.59
C PRO A 11 -5.73 13.97 -0.23
N ALA A 12 -4.79 13.03 -0.05
CA ALA A 12 -4.65 12.28 1.20
C ALA A 12 -4.39 13.20 2.40
N THR A 13 -3.52 14.19 2.24
CA THR A 13 -3.23 15.19 3.28
C THR A 13 -4.07 16.45 3.13
N GLN A 14 -5.01 16.50 2.18
CA GLN A 14 -5.80 17.69 1.82
C GLN A 14 -4.91 18.90 1.50
N SER A 15 -3.79 18.66 0.83
CA SER A 15 -2.80 19.68 0.47
C SER A 15 -2.82 19.97 -1.03
N ARG A 16 -2.55 21.22 -1.40
CA ARG A 16 -2.47 21.66 -2.80
C ARG A 16 -1.42 22.74 -3.00
N LEU A 17 -0.75 22.71 -4.14
CA LEU A 17 0.15 23.78 -4.56
C LEU A 17 -0.63 24.99 -5.04
N ARG A 18 -0.15 26.20 -4.74
CA ARG A 18 -0.74 27.47 -5.20
C ARG A 18 -0.86 27.54 -6.73
N THR A 19 0.18 27.08 -7.43
CA THR A 19 0.27 27.11 -8.89
C THR A 19 -0.18 25.79 -9.55
N GLY A 20 -0.75 24.86 -8.79
CA GLY A 20 -1.23 23.57 -9.30
C GLY A 20 -0.14 22.74 -9.99
N GLY A 21 -0.27 22.56 -11.29
CA GLY A 21 0.65 21.76 -12.11
C GLY A 21 2.04 22.38 -12.32
N ASN A 22 2.17 23.69 -12.16
CA ASN A 22 3.44 24.40 -12.38
C ASN A 22 4.35 24.29 -11.15
N ARG A 23 5.10 23.18 -11.06
CA ARG A 23 5.94 22.83 -9.91
C ARG A 23 7.27 22.21 -10.32
N CYS A 24 8.25 22.31 -9.43
CA CYS A 24 9.51 21.56 -9.54
C CYS A 24 9.24 20.07 -9.27
N SER A 25 9.66 19.20 -10.19
CA SER A 25 9.53 17.74 -10.03
C SER A 25 10.44 17.16 -8.95
N LEU A 26 11.53 17.86 -8.60
CA LEU A 26 12.50 17.40 -7.60
C LEU A 26 12.07 17.76 -6.18
N SER A 27 11.69 19.02 -5.94
CA SER A 27 11.34 19.50 -4.60
C SER A 27 9.85 19.44 -4.30
N GLY A 28 8.98 19.33 -5.32
CA GLY A 28 7.53 19.43 -5.17
C GLY A 28 7.00 20.85 -4.96
N MET A 29 7.86 21.86 -4.87
CA MET A 29 7.45 23.26 -4.68
C MET A 29 6.91 23.89 -5.97
N CYS A 30 6.10 24.94 -5.86
CA CYS A 30 5.72 25.78 -6.99
C CYS A 30 7.00 26.33 -7.69
N VAL A 31 6.97 26.48 -9.01
CA VAL A 31 8.10 27.08 -9.76
C VAL A 31 8.47 28.47 -9.25
N THR A 32 7.49 29.21 -8.73
CA THR A 32 7.67 30.46 -8.00
C THR A 32 7.12 30.29 -6.57
N CYS A 33 8.01 29.99 -5.62
CA CYS A 33 7.63 30.01 -4.21
C CYS A 33 7.58 31.47 -3.74
N LEU A 34 6.52 31.85 -3.03
CA LEU A 34 6.33 33.22 -2.54
C LEU A 34 6.35 33.22 -1.03
N ASP A 35 7.03 34.21 -0.46
CA ASP A 35 6.82 34.60 0.92
C ASP A 35 5.37 35.10 1.09
N GLY A 36 4.74 34.78 2.22
CA GLY A 36 3.31 35.05 2.46
C GLY A 36 2.33 34.19 1.64
N CYS A 37 2.80 33.11 1.00
CA CYS A 37 1.91 32.13 0.38
C CYS A 37 0.97 31.53 1.45
N THR A 38 -0.34 31.45 1.15
CA THR A 38 -1.35 30.87 2.06
C THR A 38 -1.18 29.35 2.29
N GLY A 39 -0.11 28.75 1.78
CA GLY A 39 0.52 27.60 2.41
C GLY A 39 -0.28 26.31 2.38
N LEU A 40 -1.14 26.09 1.39
CA LEU A 40 -1.94 24.86 1.33
C LEU A 40 -1.13 23.62 0.88
N CYS A 41 0.14 23.77 0.47
CA CYS A 41 1.01 22.63 0.18
C CYS A 41 1.57 22.03 1.48
N GLU A 42 2.12 20.82 1.43
CA GLU A 42 2.62 20.13 2.62
C GLU A 42 3.74 20.91 3.33
N VAL A 43 4.61 21.60 2.58
CA VAL A 43 5.66 22.47 3.15
C VAL A 43 5.04 23.63 3.95
N GLY A 44 4.06 24.33 3.36
CA GLY A 44 3.39 25.46 4.01
C GLY A 44 2.56 25.01 5.21
N ARG A 45 1.80 23.94 5.07
CA ARG A 45 1.00 23.37 6.18
C ARG A 45 1.89 22.84 7.30
N SER A 46 3.01 22.20 6.99
CA SER A 46 3.94 21.71 8.01
C SER A 46 4.65 22.86 8.73
N ALA A 47 4.96 23.96 8.06
CA ALA A 47 5.54 25.14 8.71
C ALA A 47 4.59 25.76 9.76
N VAL A 48 3.27 25.71 9.52
CA VAL A 48 2.27 26.32 10.42
C VAL A 48 1.73 25.33 11.46
N ARG A 49 1.42 24.10 11.05
CA ARG A 49 0.70 23.10 11.89
C ARG A 49 1.58 21.92 12.33
N GLY A 50 2.81 21.82 11.83
CA GLY A 50 3.79 20.81 12.22
C GLY A 50 3.21 19.39 12.25
N LYS A 51 3.23 18.78 13.44
CA LYS A 51 2.79 17.39 13.67
C LYS A 51 1.33 17.12 13.35
N GLU A 52 0.45 18.13 13.34
CA GLU A 52 -0.97 17.93 13.06
C GLU A 52 -1.25 17.52 11.61
N VAL A 53 -0.28 17.70 10.71
CA VAL A 53 -0.41 17.37 9.28
C VAL A 53 0.45 16.17 8.87
N LEU A 54 0.99 15.44 9.85
CA LEU A 54 1.79 14.24 9.62
C LEU A 54 0.97 13.11 8.98
N TYR A 55 -0.31 12.99 9.37
CA TYR A 55 -1.19 11.92 8.90
C TYR A 55 -2.29 12.43 7.95
N PRO A 56 -2.69 11.61 6.95
CA PRO A 56 -3.87 11.86 6.13
C PRO A 56 -5.13 12.12 6.95
N GLN A 57 -6.02 12.98 6.44
CA GLN A 57 -7.24 13.40 7.13
C GLN A 57 -8.52 13.00 6.38
N PRO A 58 -9.58 12.57 7.08
CA PRO A 58 -9.70 12.48 8.54
C PRO A 58 -8.92 11.31 9.17
N PHE A 59 -8.14 11.63 10.21
CA PHE A 59 -7.37 10.64 10.97
C PHE A 59 -8.28 9.58 11.60
N GLY A 60 -7.85 8.32 11.60
CA GLY A 60 -8.58 7.23 12.24
C GLY A 60 -9.77 6.66 11.46
N GLN A 61 -10.37 7.44 10.55
CA GLN A 61 -11.53 7.04 9.75
C GLN A 61 -11.24 6.81 8.27
N THR A 62 -9.98 6.94 7.84
CA THR A 62 -9.60 6.78 6.44
C THR A 62 -8.45 5.81 6.24
N THR A 63 -8.46 5.13 5.11
CA THR A 63 -7.28 4.46 4.56
C THR A 63 -6.84 5.25 3.32
N SER A 64 -5.53 5.51 3.20
CA SER A 64 -4.99 6.32 2.10
C SER A 64 -4.10 5.48 1.18
N ALA A 65 -4.25 5.68 -0.13
CA ALA A 65 -3.43 5.05 -1.16
C ALA A 65 -2.30 5.99 -1.64
N ALA A 66 -1.43 5.48 -2.51
CA ALA A 66 -0.36 6.27 -3.10
C ALA A 66 -0.84 7.08 -4.33
N GLN A 67 -0.44 8.36 -4.42
CA GLN A 67 -0.61 9.20 -5.62
C GLN A 67 0.65 9.21 -6.52
N LYS A 68 1.69 8.47 -6.13
CA LYS A 68 2.98 8.46 -6.82
C LYS A 68 2.85 7.73 -8.16
N LYS A 69 3.41 8.31 -9.23
CA LYS A 69 3.60 7.59 -10.48
C LYS A 69 4.87 6.76 -10.36
N TYR A 70 4.69 5.46 -10.20
CA TYR A 70 5.81 4.53 -10.20
C TYR A 70 6.28 4.31 -11.64
N PRO A 71 7.60 4.22 -11.90
CA PRO A 71 8.10 3.97 -13.25
C PRO A 71 7.72 2.57 -13.76
N VAL A 72 7.41 1.64 -12.86
CA VAL A 72 6.92 0.30 -13.12
C VAL A 72 5.84 0.01 -12.07
N ASP A 73 4.73 -0.58 -12.52
CA ASP A 73 3.64 -1.10 -11.68
C ASP A 73 3.17 -2.45 -12.24
N TYR A 74 2.20 -3.11 -11.59
CA TYR A 74 1.71 -4.42 -12.03
C TYR A 74 1.13 -4.44 -13.45
N SER A 75 0.67 -3.31 -14.00
CA SER A 75 0.18 -3.26 -15.39
C SER A 75 1.29 -3.40 -16.44
N HIS A 76 2.56 -3.23 -16.04
CA HIS A 76 3.72 -3.41 -16.90
C HIS A 76 4.16 -4.87 -16.98
N PHE A 77 3.64 -5.75 -16.13
CA PHE A 77 3.96 -7.17 -16.11
C PHE A 77 2.89 -7.97 -16.83
N THR A 78 3.32 -8.91 -17.67
CA THR A 78 2.46 -9.93 -18.26
C THR A 78 2.99 -11.29 -17.86
N ILE A 79 2.15 -12.13 -17.26
CA ILE A 79 2.49 -13.51 -16.91
C ILE A 79 2.22 -14.36 -18.15
N LEU A 80 3.28 -14.87 -18.78
CA LEU A 80 3.17 -15.80 -19.90
C LEU A 80 3.11 -17.22 -19.35
N GLY A 81 1.93 -17.83 -19.40
CA GLY A 81 1.75 -19.24 -19.03
C GLY A 81 2.38 -20.18 -20.06
N THR A 82 2.78 -21.36 -19.61
CA THR A 82 3.16 -22.49 -20.49
C THR A 82 2.00 -23.47 -20.62
N ALA A 83 1.78 -24.01 -21.81
CA ALA A 83 0.79 -25.06 -22.06
C ALA A 83 1.33 -26.48 -21.81
N VAL A 84 2.64 -26.60 -21.58
CA VAL A 84 3.34 -27.88 -21.37
C VAL A 84 4.33 -27.77 -20.22
N GLY A 85 4.54 -28.88 -19.51
CA GLY A 85 5.46 -28.94 -18.36
C GLY A 85 4.78 -28.52 -17.06
N ALA A 86 3.83 -29.33 -16.58
CA ALA A 86 3.30 -29.14 -15.23
C ALA A 86 4.44 -29.25 -14.20
N HIS A 87 4.46 -28.34 -13.25
CA HIS A 87 5.42 -28.33 -12.15
C HIS A 87 4.65 -28.55 -10.84
N GLY A 88 5.17 -29.45 -9.99
CA GLY A 88 4.55 -29.78 -8.69
C GLY A 88 3.48 -30.88 -8.74
N ILE A 89 3.05 -31.31 -9.93
CA ILE A 89 2.13 -32.44 -10.15
C ILE A 89 2.47 -33.16 -11.45
N ASP A 90 2.03 -34.41 -11.58
CA ASP A 90 2.15 -35.21 -12.81
C ASP A 90 1.50 -34.49 -14.01
N PRO A 91 2.20 -34.31 -15.15
CA PRO A 91 1.69 -33.60 -16.32
C PRO A 91 0.64 -34.39 -17.13
N ASP A 92 -0.30 -34.99 -16.42
CA ASP A 92 -1.46 -35.70 -16.94
C ASP A 92 -2.67 -34.75 -16.92
N PRO A 93 -3.39 -34.54 -18.04
CA PRO A 93 -4.58 -33.68 -18.08
C PRO A 93 -5.67 -34.05 -17.07
N ASP A 94 -5.77 -35.32 -16.68
CA ASP A 94 -6.75 -35.79 -15.70
C ASP A 94 -6.32 -35.49 -14.24
N LYS A 95 -5.05 -35.11 -14.03
CA LYS A 95 -4.47 -34.81 -12.71
C LYS A 95 -4.11 -33.33 -12.56
N ALA A 96 -3.47 -32.74 -13.56
CA ALA A 96 -3.01 -31.34 -13.59
C ALA A 96 -4.16 -30.36 -13.88
N ILE A 97 -5.20 -30.43 -13.06
CA ILE A 97 -6.40 -29.58 -13.14
C ILE A 97 -6.33 -28.42 -12.15
N PHE A 98 -7.02 -27.31 -12.45
CA PHE A 98 -7.00 -26.10 -11.62
C PHE A 98 -7.30 -26.33 -10.11
N PRO A 99 -8.20 -27.25 -9.69
CA PRO A 99 -8.47 -27.47 -8.26
C PRO A 99 -7.33 -28.16 -7.52
N ALA A 100 -6.40 -28.80 -8.24
CA ALA A 100 -5.28 -29.53 -7.65
C ALA A 100 -4.07 -28.63 -7.36
N VAL A 101 -4.14 -27.33 -7.69
CA VAL A 101 -3.06 -26.39 -7.43
C VAL A 101 -2.90 -26.19 -5.92
N ASP A 102 -1.72 -26.48 -5.40
CA ASP A 102 -1.34 -26.15 -4.04
C ASP A 102 -0.77 -24.72 -3.99
N ILE A 103 -1.41 -23.87 -3.19
CA ILE A 103 -1.04 -22.48 -2.94
C ILE A 103 -0.65 -22.26 -1.48
N SER A 104 -0.42 -23.34 -0.73
CA SER A 104 0.15 -23.25 0.61
C SER A 104 1.56 -22.69 0.57
N THR A 105 1.95 -22.01 1.64
CA THR A 105 3.27 -21.40 1.75
C THR A 105 3.71 -21.32 3.20
N GLU A 106 4.91 -20.80 3.43
CA GLU A 106 5.47 -20.64 4.77
C GLU A 106 6.12 -19.26 4.94
N ALA A 107 6.08 -18.74 6.16
CA ALA A 107 6.72 -17.49 6.55
C ALA A 107 7.59 -17.69 7.80
N GLY A 108 8.60 -16.82 7.96
CA GLY A 108 9.60 -16.92 9.02
C GLY A 108 10.93 -17.50 8.53
N ALA A 109 12.02 -17.23 9.25
CA ALA A 109 13.38 -17.57 8.80
C ALA A 109 13.58 -19.07 8.52
N ASN A 110 12.85 -19.92 9.23
CA ASN A 110 12.90 -21.38 9.11
C ASN A 110 11.56 -22.00 8.66
N GLY A 111 10.64 -21.23 8.07
CA GLY A 111 9.35 -21.76 7.60
C GLY A 111 8.40 -22.20 8.73
N GLU A 112 8.49 -21.53 9.88
CA GLU A 112 7.78 -21.88 11.12
C GLU A 112 6.27 -21.63 11.03
N LEU A 113 5.86 -20.64 10.23
CA LEU A 113 4.45 -20.27 10.07
C LEU A 113 3.92 -20.82 8.75
N LYS A 114 3.14 -21.90 8.81
CA LYS A 114 2.47 -22.48 7.64
C LYS A 114 1.18 -21.72 7.34
N LEU A 115 1.02 -21.33 6.08
CA LEU A 115 -0.15 -20.62 5.57
C LEU A 115 -0.84 -21.47 4.50
N ARG A 116 -2.18 -21.47 4.48
CA ARG A 116 -2.97 -22.16 3.44
C ARG A 116 -3.02 -21.36 2.13
N LEU A 117 -2.81 -20.06 2.24
CA LEU A 117 -2.84 -19.10 1.13
C LEU A 117 -1.64 -18.16 1.26
N PRO A 118 -1.04 -17.71 0.14
CA PRO A 118 0.14 -16.86 0.15
C PRO A 118 -0.26 -15.39 0.29
N ILE A 119 -1.07 -15.09 1.32
CA ILE A 119 -1.63 -13.78 1.59
C ILE A 119 -1.33 -13.42 3.04
N VAL A 120 -0.93 -12.17 3.26
CA VAL A 120 -0.70 -11.61 4.59
C VAL A 120 -1.39 -10.25 4.67
N ILE A 121 -2.23 -10.08 5.68
CA ILE A 121 -2.79 -8.78 6.04
C ILE A 121 -1.68 -7.96 6.70
N ALA A 122 -1.27 -6.89 6.04
CA ALA A 122 -0.18 -6.03 6.50
C ALA A 122 -0.54 -5.31 7.81
N ALA A 123 0.49 -4.92 8.56
CA ALA A 123 0.35 -4.20 9.82
C ALA A 123 -0.35 -2.85 9.60
N MET A 124 -1.57 -2.73 10.12
CA MET A 124 -2.33 -1.49 10.13
C MET A 124 -2.12 -0.82 11.48
N GLY A 125 -1.41 0.31 11.53
CA GLY A 125 -1.08 0.99 12.78
C GLY A 125 -1.26 2.51 12.77
N SER A 126 -1.35 3.15 11.61
CA SER A 126 -1.44 4.61 11.50
C SER A 126 -2.86 5.16 11.72
N THR A 127 -3.85 4.30 11.99
CA THR A 127 -5.27 4.66 12.17
C THR A 127 -5.97 3.68 13.12
N ASN A 128 -7.13 4.06 13.66
CA ASN A 128 -7.94 3.21 14.55
C ASN A 128 -8.71 2.09 13.80
N VAL A 129 -8.54 1.95 12.47
CA VAL A 129 -9.23 0.94 11.67
C VAL A 129 -8.93 -0.46 12.19
N ALA A 130 -7.68 -0.73 12.57
CA ALA A 130 -7.25 -2.04 13.04
C ALA A 130 -7.82 -2.35 14.43
N ALA A 131 -7.67 -1.46 15.41
CA ALA A 131 -8.24 -1.60 16.75
C ALA A 131 -9.78 -1.78 16.70
N ASN A 132 -10.49 -0.96 15.92
CA ASN A 132 -11.94 -1.00 15.86
C ASN A 132 -12.50 -2.28 15.20
N ASN A 133 -11.72 -2.97 14.37
CA ASN A 133 -12.18 -4.13 13.59
C ASN A 133 -11.35 -5.40 13.89
N TRP A 134 -10.55 -5.40 14.95
CA TRP A 134 -9.55 -6.44 15.19
C TRP A 134 -10.16 -7.84 15.25
N GLU A 135 -11.26 -8.00 15.98
CA GLU A 135 -11.93 -9.30 16.11
C GLU A 135 -12.32 -9.89 14.76
N HIS A 136 -12.87 -9.07 13.87
CA HIS A 136 -13.29 -9.49 12.54
C HIS A 136 -12.10 -9.79 11.61
N LEU A 137 -11.05 -8.96 11.68
CA LEU A 137 -9.83 -9.14 10.89
C LEU A 137 -9.08 -10.41 11.31
N ALA A 138 -8.90 -10.62 12.61
CA ALA A 138 -8.23 -11.80 13.15
C ALA A 138 -9.03 -13.08 12.86
N ALA A 139 -10.35 -13.07 13.08
CA ALA A 139 -11.21 -14.21 12.77
C ALA A 139 -11.22 -14.52 11.26
N GLY A 140 -11.35 -13.51 10.40
CA GLY A 140 -11.33 -13.67 8.95
C GLY A 140 -9.99 -14.20 8.44
N ALA A 141 -8.88 -13.73 9.00
CA ALA A 141 -7.55 -14.22 8.67
C ALA A 141 -7.38 -15.70 9.05
N ALA A 142 -7.80 -16.06 10.26
CA ALA A 142 -7.72 -17.43 10.78
C ALA A 142 -8.56 -18.42 9.94
N ILE A 143 -9.81 -18.06 9.63
CA ILE A 143 -10.71 -18.93 8.83
C ILE A 143 -10.16 -19.12 7.41
N SER A 144 -9.59 -18.06 6.83
CA SER A 144 -9.01 -18.12 5.47
C SER A 144 -7.64 -18.80 5.42
N GLY A 145 -6.99 -19.02 6.57
CA GLY A 145 -5.64 -19.59 6.65
C GLY A 145 -4.54 -18.67 6.09
N VAL A 146 -4.72 -17.37 6.27
CA VAL A 146 -3.78 -16.31 5.86
C VAL A 146 -3.08 -15.70 7.07
N GLY A 147 -1.93 -15.06 6.86
CA GLY A 147 -1.23 -14.34 7.93
C GLY A 147 -1.88 -12.99 8.23
N ILE A 148 -1.71 -12.49 9.45
CA ILE A 148 -1.99 -11.09 9.81
C ILE A 148 -0.87 -10.58 10.72
N VAL A 149 -0.38 -9.37 10.44
CA VAL A 149 0.63 -8.71 11.26
C VAL A 149 -0.06 -7.69 12.18
N VAL A 150 0.21 -7.77 13.48
CA VAL A 150 -0.31 -6.82 14.47
C VAL A 150 0.45 -5.50 14.35
N GLY A 151 -0.28 -4.40 14.14
CA GLY A 151 0.29 -3.05 14.13
C GLY A 151 0.44 -2.47 15.53
N GLU A 152 1.11 -1.31 15.62
CA GLU A 152 1.40 -0.62 16.89
C GLU A 152 0.14 -0.22 17.70
N ASN A 153 -0.96 0.09 17.00
CA ASN A 153 -2.20 0.63 17.59
C ASN A 153 -3.39 -0.33 17.41
N VAL A 154 -3.15 -1.62 17.58
CA VAL A 154 -4.19 -2.67 17.61
C VAL A 154 -4.62 -2.95 19.04
#